data_AF-A0A2P5MTQ8-F1
#
_entry.id   AF-A0A2P5MTQ8-F1
#
_cell.length_a   1.000
_cell.length_b   1.000
_cell.length_c   1.000
_cell.angle_alpha   90.00
_cell.angle_beta   90.00
_cell.angle_gamma   90.00
#
_symmetry.space_group_name_H-M   'P 1'
#
loop_
_entity.id
_entity.type
_entity.pdbx_description
1 polymer ?
#
loop_
_entity_poly.entity_id
_entity_poly.type
_entity_poly.pdbx_seq_one_letter_code
_entity_poly.pdbx_strand_id
1 'polypeptide(L)'
;QGEVKLTAEVKEDLLAQLQHQARESAIDFEIARVDKVTRQGKTLQVGFAGGRKPVSARRVLICIGRSGDHYKLNVPGEALDKVHNRLFDPADYAGKKVLVVGGGDSALEAAVSLHQARAEVSLSYRGQSFHRPKPENIAKAEALLDDRIWYATQVDRIEPDKVWLKHGNGEPTELANDAVFVMIGREAPVDFFVRTGINLRGHWSPGKIAGFVLTLLAVLLVYRWKTENSEIADWFLEHGWFPNNIDSTVWPDRLPFIRVLQRVAQSPGFYYECLYTLVIILFGWRRMRRTPTPYVRWQTVSLIGFQTVPLFMLPYFLLPLLGELGWFDSGAGAWLADQLFPDDGGGAREYWRSVGFILAWPLFIANVFTQQPNVAWLIIAMLQTFVLIPWLVWRYGKGAYCGWICSCGALAETLGDAHRGKMPHGPGWNRLNLAGQVILAFVFMLLVLRVLSWMLDGEPVGVGLAAVFTGLAFDYQALGVPLNYATVVDYFLSGMLAMGLYFHFSGRTWCRFFCPLAALMNIYARFSQFRIFASKEKCISCNVCTSLCHQGIDIMTFASQGKAMEDPQCVRCSACVAGCPTGALSFGRLAANGEAKLDRLPASLLHAGQG
;
A
#
# COMPACT_ATOMS: atom_id res chain seq x y z
N GLN A 1 24.07 25.23 -4.61
CA GLN A 1 25.27 26.05 -4.90
C GLN A 1 26.47 25.18 -4.63
N GLY A 2 27.23 24.84 -5.67
CA GLY A 2 28.50 24.14 -5.59
C GLY A 2 29.40 24.73 -6.69
N GLU A 3 30.71 24.75 -6.45
CA GLU A 3 31.71 25.35 -7.36
C GLU A 3 32.01 24.48 -8.60
N VAL A 4 31.41 23.29 -8.68
CA VAL A 4 31.59 22.36 -9.79
C VAL A 4 30.99 22.95 -11.08
N LYS A 5 31.85 23.19 -12.07
CA LYS A 5 31.48 23.69 -13.40
C LYS A 5 31.20 22.51 -14.34
N LEU A 6 30.06 22.54 -15.02
CA LEU A 6 29.63 21.56 -16.03
C LEU A 6 29.39 22.31 -17.35
N THR A 7 30.46 22.68 -18.04
CA THR A 7 30.37 23.56 -19.23
C THR A 7 30.70 22.84 -20.53
N ALA A 8 31.22 21.62 -20.47
CA ALA A 8 31.52 20.81 -21.64
C ALA A 8 30.25 20.28 -22.33
N GLU A 9 30.23 20.34 -23.67
CA GLU A 9 29.09 19.91 -24.49
C GLU A 9 29.15 18.42 -24.86
N VAL A 10 30.34 17.81 -24.78
CA VAL A 10 30.58 16.38 -25.06
C VAL A 10 31.17 15.66 -23.86
N LYS A 11 30.94 14.34 -23.80
CA LYS A 11 31.20 13.51 -22.62
C LYS A 11 32.68 13.41 -22.26
N GLU A 12 33.55 13.28 -23.26
CA GLU A 12 34.99 13.14 -23.10
C GLU A 12 35.58 14.41 -22.46
N ASP A 13 35.16 15.57 -22.97
CA ASP A 13 35.54 16.87 -22.41
C ASP A 13 34.95 17.11 -21.02
N LEU A 14 33.72 16.65 -20.78
CA LEU A 14 33.11 16.72 -19.44
C LEU A 14 33.88 15.87 -18.43
N LEU A 15 34.30 14.65 -18.82
CA LEU A 15 35.12 13.79 -17.99
C LEU A 15 36.48 14.42 -17.72
N ALA A 16 37.14 14.98 -18.73
CA ALA A 16 38.40 15.68 -18.58
C ALA A 16 38.26 16.92 -17.67
N GLN A 17 37.21 17.71 -17.85
CA GLN A 17 36.87 18.86 -17.03
C GLN A 17 36.63 18.47 -15.56
N LEU A 18 35.89 17.38 -15.32
CA LEU A 18 35.63 16.88 -13.96
C LEU A 18 36.92 16.35 -13.31
N GLN A 19 37.73 15.59 -14.05
CA GLN A 19 39.02 15.12 -13.56
C GLN A 19 39.97 16.27 -13.25
N HIS A 20 39.99 17.31 -14.08
CA HIS A 20 40.81 18.51 -13.88
C HIS A 20 40.38 19.26 -12.62
N GLN A 21 39.11 19.63 -12.49
CA GLN A 21 38.58 20.30 -11.29
C GLN A 21 38.84 19.51 -10.00
N ALA A 22 38.76 18.18 -10.10
CA ALA A 22 38.96 17.35 -8.94
C ALA A 22 40.44 17.22 -8.54
N ARG A 23 41.38 17.23 -9.50
CA ARG A 23 42.82 17.36 -9.25
C ARG A 23 43.17 18.73 -8.68
N GLU A 24 42.58 19.81 -9.20
CA GLU A 24 42.74 21.17 -8.65
C GLU A 24 42.27 21.27 -7.19
N SER A 25 41.22 20.51 -6.85
CA SER A 25 40.69 20.41 -5.49
C SER A 25 41.51 19.49 -4.56
N ALA A 26 42.68 19.00 -5.00
CA ALA A 26 43.54 18.06 -4.28
C ALA A 26 42.81 16.79 -3.80
N ILE A 27 41.87 16.28 -4.60
CA ILE A 27 41.18 15.02 -4.33
C ILE A 27 41.96 13.89 -5.02
N ASP A 28 42.50 12.96 -4.24
CA ASP A 28 43.11 11.75 -4.79
C ASP A 28 42.04 10.81 -5.36
N PHE A 29 42.24 10.35 -6.59
CA PHE A 29 41.39 9.37 -7.24
C PHE A 29 42.09 8.05 -7.36
N GLU A 30 41.37 6.99 -7.03
CA GLU A 30 41.84 5.64 -7.22
C GLU A 30 40.73 4.77 -7.81
N ILE A 31 41.10 3.94 -8.78
CA ILE A 31 40.21 2.96 -9.39
C ILE A 31 40.31 1.67 -8.59
N ALA A 32 39.36 1.43 -7.69
CA ALA A 32 39.27 0.19 -6.93
C ALA A 32 37.82 -0.23 -6.70
N ARG A 33 37.53 -1.54 -6.78
CA ARG A 33 36.21 -2.08 -6.46
C ARG A 33 36.09 -2.30 -4.96
N VAL A 34 35.27 -1.50 -4.30
CA VAL A 34 34.93 -1.69 -2.88
C VAL A 34 33.96 -2.88 -2.77
N ASP A 35 34.27 -3.82 -1.89
CA ASP A 35 33.45 -5.01 -1.64
C ASP A 35 32.44 -4.79 -0.51
N LYS A 36 32.90 -4.22 0.61
CA LYS A 36 32.08 -3.92 1.79
C LYS A 36 32.69 -2.82 2.64
N VAL A 37 31.85 -2.16 3.43
CA VAL A 37 32.30 -1.26 4.51
C VAL A 37 31.85 -1.82 5.85
N THR A 38 32.76 -1.97 6.80
CA THR A 38 32.48 -2.53 8.14
C THR A 38 32.81 -1.52 9.23
N ARG A 39 32.04 -1.50 10.31
CA ARG A 39 32.33 -0.64 11.46
C ARG A 39 33.30 -1.33 12.40
N GLN A 40 34.42 -0.68 12.71
CA GLN A 40 35.40 -1.13 13.70
C GLN A 40 35.64 -0.02 14.74
N GLY A 41 34.98 -0.14 15.89
CA GLY A 41 35.05 0.87 16.96
C GLY A 41 34.53 2.24 16.51
N LYS A 42 35.42 3.24 16.47
CA LYS A 42 35.10 4.62 16.06
C LYS A 42 35.35 4.90 14.56
N THR A 43 35.89 3.93 13.82
CA THR A 43 36.20 4.05 12.39
C THR A 43 35.42 3.06 11.54
N LEU A 44 35.44 3.29 10.24
CA LEU A 44 34.89 2.43 9.21
C LEU A 44 36.06 1.85 8.42
N GLN A 45 36.07 0.53 8.22
CA GLN A 45 36.99 -0.17 7.33
C GLN A 45 36.35 -0.33 5.96
N VAL A 46 37.03 0.14 4.92
CA VAL A 46 36.66 -0.04 3.51
C VAL A 46 37.44 -1.22 2.98
N GLY A 47 36.76 -2.34 2.75
CA GLY A 47 37.34 -3.55 2.15
C GLY A 47 37.17 -3.55 0.63
N PHE A 48 38.16 -4.07 -0.08
CA PHE A 48 38.18 -4.12 -1.54
C PHE A 48 38.08 -5.55 -2.06
N ALA A 49 37.52 -5.72 -3.26
CA ALA A 49 37.57 -6.97 -3.99
C ALA A 49 39.00 -7.22 -4.51
N GLY A 50 39.45 -8.47 -4.55
CA GLY A 50 40.77 -8.83 -5.10
C GLY A 50 41.95 -8.75 -4.13
N GLY A 51 41.74 -8.88 -2.82
CA GLY A 51 42.82 -9.09 -1.84
C GLY A 51 43.60 -7.84 -1.43
N ARG A 52 43.19 -6.65 -1.87
CA ARG A 52 43.80 -5.39 -1.44
C ARG A 52 43.56 -5.11 0.05
N LYS A 53 44.57 -4.50 0.70
CA LYS A 53 44.50 -4.12 2.11
C LYS A 53 43.34 -3.12 2.36
N PRO A 54 42.53 -3.32 3.41
CA PRO A 54 41.47 -2.39 3.77
C PRO A 54 42.01 -1.01 4.17
N VAL A 55 41.24 0.04 3.86
CA VAL A 55 41.54 1.41 4.31
C VAL A 55 40.61 1.80 5.45
N SER A 56 41.11 2.56 6.43
CA SER A 56 40.31 3.06 7.55
C SER A 56 39.90 4.52 7.33
N ALA A 57 38.63 4.83 7.57
CA ALA A 57 38.09 6.18 7.47
C ALA A 57 37.15 6.50 8.64
N ARG A 58 37.03 7.78 9.01
CA ARG A 58 36.02 8.22 10.00
C ARG A 58 34.62 8.31 9.40
N ARG A 59 34.54 8.62 8.10
CA ARG A 59 33.30 8.78 7.34
C ARG A 59 33.49 8.19 5.96
N VAL A 60 32.45 7.56 5.43
CA VAL A 60 32.41 7.02 4.07
C VAL A 60 31.16 7.55 3.39
N LEU A 61 31.32 8.21 2.24
CA LEU A 61 30.22 8.62 1.38
C LEU A 61 30.09 7.58 0.26
N ILE A 62 28.94 6.93 0.17
CA ILE A 62 28.67 5.91 -0.85
C ILE A 62 27.88 6.57 -1.99
N CYS A 63 28.56 6.86 -3.09
CA CYS A 63 28.01 7.58 -4.24
C CYS A 63 27.95 6.70 -5.52
N ILE A 64 27.66 5.40 -5.37
CA ILE A 64 27.71 4.39 -6.45
C ILE A 64 26.56 4.48 -7.47
N GLY A 65 25.67 5.47 -7.33
CA GLY A 65 24.50 5.63 -8.19
C GLY A 65 23.43 4.54 -7.96
N ARG A 66 22.52 4.41 -8.93
CA ARG A 66 21.40 3.44 -8.91
C ARG A 66 21.68 2.16 -9.71
N SER A 67 22.73 2.20 -10.52
CA SER A 67 23.08 1.15 -11.46
C SER A 67 24.16 0.27 -10.83
N GLY A 68 23.78 -0.91 -10.36
CA GLY A 68 24.73 -1.97 -10.04
C GLY A 68 25.18 -2.68 -11.32
N ASP A 69 25.55 -3.95 -11.15
CA ASP A 69 26.00 -4.80 -12.25
C ASP A 69 24.87 -5.01 -13.27
N HIS A 70 25.21 -5.18 -14.54
CA HIS A 70 24.22 -5.44 -15.58
C HIS A 70 23.62 -6.83 -15.43
N TYR A 71 22.34 -6.97 -15.77
CA TYR A 71 21.76 -8.30 -15.83
C TYR A 71 22.44 -9.10 -16.93
N LYS A 72 22.70 -10.38 -16.64
CA LYS A 72 23.29 -11.32 -17.58
C LYS A 72 22.20 -12.11 -18.30
N LEU A 73 22.42 -12.40 -19.57
CA LEU A 73 21.63 -13.35 -20.35
C LEU A 73 21.85 -14.79 -19.84
N ASN A 74 23.01 -15.07 -19.25
CA ASN A 74 23.44 -16.41 -18.81
C ASN A 74 23.44 -17.41 -19.97
N VAL A 75 23.93 -16.99 -21.13
CA VAL A 75 24.03 -17.79 -22.35
C VAL A 75 25.50 -18.04 -22.72
N PRO A 76 25.81 -19.15 -23.40
CA PRO A 76 27.14 -19.37 -23.95
C PRO A 76 27.58 -18.19 -24.86
N GLY A 77 28.82 -17.74 -24.70
CA GLY A 77 29.40 -16.65 -25.49
C GLY A 77 29.06 -15.22 -25.03
N GLU A 78 28.31 -15.05 -23.95
CA GLU A 78 28.04 -13.73 -23.37
C GLU A 78 29.32 -12.98 -22.92
N ALA A 79 30.40 -13.71 -22.64
CA ALA A 79 31.67 -13.13 -22.23
C ALA A 79 32.57 -12.66 -23.41
N LEU A 80 32.12 -12.80 -24.66
CA LEU A 80 32.86 -12.34 -25.83
C LEU A 80 32.99 -10.81 -25.86
N ASP A 81 34.11 -10.29 -26.37
CA ASP A 81 34.41 -8.85 -26.41
C ASP A 81 33.40 -8.02 -27.22
N LYS A 82 32.69 -8.65 -28.16
CA LYS A 82 31.62 -8.04 -28.97
C LYS A 82 30.33 -7.79 -28.20
N VAL A 83 30.22 -8.30 -26.96
CA VAL A 83 29.02 -8.18 -26.13
C VAL A 83 29.19 -7.00 -25.17
N HIS A 84 28.30 -6.03 -25.31
CA HIS A 84 28.33 -4.77 -24.56
C HIS A 84 27.04 -4.63 -23.75
N ASN A 85 27.15 -4.10 -22.54
CA ASN A 85 25.99 -3.84 -21.68
C ASN A 85 25.63 -2.35 -21.60
N ARG A 86 26.27 -1.53 -22.45
CA ARG A 86 26.07 -0.09 -22.55
C ARG A 86 26.51 0.39 -23.91
N LEU A 87 25.65 1.19 -24.55
CA LEU A 87 26.03 1.99 -25.71
C LEU A 87 26.75 3.26 -25.23
N PHE A 88 27.97 3.47 -25.71
CA PHE A 88 28.77 4.66 -25.41
C PHE A 88 28.69 5.68 -26.54
N ASP A 89 29.23 5.31 -27.71
CA ASP A 89 29.11 6.08 -28.93
C ASP A 89 28.49 5.20 -30.04
N PRO A 90 27.32 5.57 -30.57
CA PRO A 90 26.71 4.88 -31.70
C PRO A 90 27.55 4.93 -32.98
N ALA A 91 28.37 5.97 -33.17
CA ALA A 91 29.16 6.18 -34.40
C ALA A 91 30.21 5.09 -34.63
N ASP A 92 30.74 4.49 -33.56
CA ASP A 92 31.71 3.39 -33.61
C ASP A 92 31.18 2.11 -34.32
N TYR A 93 29.87 2.06 -34.51
CA TYR A 93 29.15 0.93 -35.10
C TYR A 93 28.54 1.25 -36.47
N ALA A 94 28.89 2.40 -37.08
CA ALA A 94 28.47 2.73 -38.43
C ALA A 94 28.85 1.61 -39.42
N GLY A 95 27.88 1.16 -40.22
CA GLY A 95 28.07 0.07 -41.19
C GLY A 95 28.19 -1.34 -40.61
N LYS A 96 28.17 -1.51 -39.28
CA LYS A 96 28.24 -2.82 -38.61
C LYS A 96 26.86 -3.41 -38.37
N LYS A 97 26.76 -4.73 -38.33
CA LYS A 97 25.57 -5.48 -37.92
C LYS A 97 25.50 -5.57 -36.40
N VAL A 98 24.45 -5.04 -35.82
CA VAL A 98 24.33 -4.93 -34.36
C VAL A 98 23.02 -5.53 -33.87
N LEU A 99 23.12 -6.47 -32.93
CA LEU A 99 21.95 -6.97 -32.23
C LEU A 99 21.77 -6.20 -30.92
N VAL A 100 20.63 -5.58 -30.71
CA VAL A 100 20.22 -5.05 -29.40
C VAL A 100 19.26 -6.04 -28.75
N VAL A 101 19.47 -6.34 -27.46
CA VAL A 101 18.64 -7.28 -26.71
C VAL A 101 17.95 -6.54 -25.57
N GLY A 102 16.62 -6.49 -25.58
CA GLY A 102 15.82 -5.85 -24.54
C GLY A 102 14.60 -5.11 -25.07
N GLY A 103 13.71 -4.71 -24.16
CA GLY A 103 12.47 -3.99 -24.49
C GLY A 103 12.11 -2.91 -23.47
N GLY A 104 13.12 -2.28 -22.89
CA GLY A 104 12.98 -1.07 -22.05
C GLY A 104 13.39 0.18 -22.83
N ASP A 105 13.18 1.37 -22.25
CA ASP A 105 13.59 2.64 -22.88
C ASP A 105 15.06 2.64 -23.33
N SER A 106 15.98 2.15 -22.49
CA SER A 106 17.40 2.12 -22.84
C SER A 106 17.72 1.20 -24.03
N ALA A 107 16.94 0.15 -24.25
CA ALA A 107 17.11 -0.72 -25.42
C ALA A 107 16.61 -0.03 -26.69
N LEU A 108 15.43 0.60 -26.62
CA LEU A 108 14.86 1.33 -27.76
C LEU A 108 15.69 2.55 -28.13
N GLU A 109 16.12 3.34 -27.14
CA GLU A 109 16.99 4.51 -27.36
C GLU A 109 18.33 4.10 -27.98
N ALA A 110 18.93 2.98 -27.52
CA ALA A 110 20.16 2.46 -28.09
C ALA A 110 19.97 2.00 -29.54
N ALA A 111 18.89 1.25 -29.81
CA ALA A 111 18.60 0.76 -31.15
C ALA A 111 18.34 1.90 -32.14
N VAL A 112 17.57 2.91 -31.75
CA VAL A 112 17.33 4.13 -32.53
C VAL A 112 18.64 4.88 -32.79
N SER A 113 19.48 5.07 -31.76
CA SER A 113 20.73 5.82 -31.90
C SER A 113 21.74 5.10 -32.82
N LEU A 114 21.86 3.78 -32.69
CA LEU A 114 22.70 2.95 -33.57
C LEU A 114 22.23 3.02 -35.02
N HIS A 115 20.91 2.94 -35.26
CA HIS A 115 20.35 3.06 -36.59
C HIS A 115 20.62 4.45 -37.20
N GLN A 116 20.44 5.52 -36.42
CA GLN A 116 20.75 6.89 -36.84
C GLN A 116 22.23 7.09 -37.18
N ALA A 117 23.12 6.37 -36.49
CA ALA A 117 24.55 6.30 -36.79
C ALA A 117 24.89 5.36 -37.96
N ARG A 118 23.88 4.87 -38.71
CA ARG A 118 24.01 3.99 -39.87
C ARG A 118 24.52 2.57 -39.56
N ALA A 119 24.29 2.07 -38.35
CA ALA A 119 24.46 0.65 -38.05
C ALA A 119 23.28 -0.17 -38.57
N GLU A 120 23.53 -1.43 -38.94
CA GLU A 120 22.50 -2.38 -39.32
C GLU A 120 21.92 -3.05 -38.07
N VAL A 121 20.87 -2.46 -37.50
CA VAL A 121 20.34 -2.85 -36.18
C VAL A 121 19.24 -3.90 -36.29
N SER A 122 19.35 -4.98 -35.52
CA SER A 122 18.25 -5.90 -35.16
C SER A 122 17.94 -5.78 -33.67
N LEU A 123 16.68 -5.88 -33.28
CA LEU A 123 16.25 -5.78 -31.88
C LEU A 123 15.54 -7.06 -31.45
N SER A 124 16.09 -7.80 -30.49
CA SER A 124 15.44 -9.00 -29.91
C SER A 124 14.75 -8.66 -28.59
N TYR A 125 13.47 -9.06 -28.47
CA TYR A 125 12.69 -8.87 -27.26
C TYR A 125 11.78 -10.07 -26.95
N ARG A 126 11.85 -10.54 -25.70
CA ARG A 126 11.10 -11.72 -25.22
C ARG A 126 9.58 -11.55 -25.16
N GLY A 127 9.07 -10.32 -25.14
CA GLY A 127 7.64 -10.06 -25.06
C GLY A 127 6.98 -10.08 -26.44
N GLN A 128 5.65 -10.22 -26.46
CA GLN A 128 4.89 -10.17 -27.72
C GLN A 128 4.70 -8.75 -28.25
N SER A 129 4.80 -7.73 -27.39
CA SER A 129 4.77 -6.31 -27.77
C SER A 129 5.36 -5.44 -26.65
N PHE A 130 5.76 -4.20 -26.97
CA PHE A 130 6.29 -3.26 -26.00
C PHE A 130 5.18 -2.66 -25.11
N HIS A 131 5.34 -2.77 -23.79
CA HIS A 131 4.42 -2.16 -22.81
C HIS A 131 5.10 -1.26 -21.78
N ARG A 132 6.43 -1.40 -21.65
CA ARG A 132 7.22 -0.75 -20.61
C ARG A 132 7.87 0.56 -21.05
N PRO A 133 8.42 0.69 -22.29
CA PRO A 133 9.03 1.94 -22.74
C PRO A 133 8.00 3.05 -22.94
N LYS A 134 8.49 4.28 -23.05
CA LYS A 134 7.67 5.44 -23.42
C LYS A 134 7.06 5.23 -24.81
N PRO A 135 5.78 5.59 -25.03
CA PRO A 135 5.14 5.46 -26.35
C PRO A 135 5.90 6.15 -27.48
N GLU A 136 6.53 7.31 -27.20
CA GLU A 136 7.36 8.04 -28.16
C GLU A 136 8.58 7.22 -28.62
N ASN A 137 9.21 6.45 -27.72
CA ASN A 137 10.35 5.60 -28.03
C ASN A 137 9.92 4.34 -28.79
N ILE A 138 8.76 3.78 -28.46
CA ILE A 138 8.15 2.66 -29.19
C ILE A 138 7.89 3.08 -30.64
N ALA A 139 7.15 4.16 -30.83
CA ALA A 139 6.81 4.66 -32.17
C ALA A 139 8.05 4.96 -33.01
N LYS A 140 9.11 5.55 -32.42
CA LYS A 140 10.38 5.79 -33.12
C LYS A 140 11.09 4.50 -33.50
N ALA A 141 11.17 3.53 -32.60
CA ALA A 141 11.84 2.26 -32.87
C ALA A 141 11.09 1.46 -33.94
N GLU A 142 9.76 1.35 -33.84
CA GLU A 142 8.93 0.67 -34.83
C GLU A 142 9.01 1.34 -36.19
N ALA A 143 9.00 2.68 -36.26
CA ALA A 143 9.13 3.41 -37.52
C ALA A 143 10.51 3.24 -38.21
N LEU A 144 11.57 2.97 -37.45
CA LEU A 144 12.94 2.86 -37.99
C LEU A 144 13.39 1.42 -38.23
N LEU A 145 12.94 0.48 -37.40
CA LEU A 145 13.42 -0.90 -37.41
C LEU A 145 12.40 -1.87 -37.99
N ASP A 146 11.10 -1.57 -37.88
CA ASP A 146 9.99 -2.36 -38.43
C ASP A 146 10.17 -3.90 -38.29
N ASP A 147 10.45 -4.59 -39.39
CA ASP A 147 10.64 -6.04 -39.50
C ASP A 147 11.89 -6.58 -38.78
N ARG A 148 12.81 -5.69 -38.39
CA ARG A 148 14.04 -6.00 -37.66
C ARG A 148 13.82 -6.08 -36.14
N ILE A 149 12.59 -5.91 -35.69
CA ILE A 149 12.18 -6.14 -34.30
C ILE A 149 11.66 -7.58 -34.14
N TRP A 150 12.46 -8.40 -33.51
CA TRP A 150 12.19 -9.81 -33.25
C TRP A 150 11.46 -9.99 -31.91
N TYR A 151 10.13 -9.97 -31.96
CA TYR A 151 9.27 -10.25 -30.79
C TYR A 151 9.24 -11.72 -30.41
N ALA A 152 8.89 -12.01 -29.15
CA ALA A 152 8.84 -13.37 -28.61
C ALA A 152 10.11 -14.20 -28.84
N THR A 153 11.27 -13.54 -28.88
CA THR A 153 12.59 -14.18 -29.04
C THR A 153 13.46 -14.04 -27.79
N GLN A 154 14.32 -15.03 -27.56
CA GLN A 154 15.37 -15.00 -26.55
C GLN A 154 16.71 -15.39 -27.17
N VAL A 155 17.81 -14.82 -26.70
CA VAL A 155 19.14 -15.27 -27.12
C VAL A 155 19.40 -16.65 -26.54
N ASP A 156 19.82 -17.60 -27.37
CA ASP A 156 20.20 -18.96 -26.97
C ASP A 156 21.71 -19.08 -26.73
N ARG A 157 22.51 -18.58 -27.68
CA ARG A 157 23.98 -18.50 -27.59
C ARG A 157 24.54 -17.41 -28.51
N ILE A 158 25.75 -16.96 -28.19
CA ILE A 158 26.50 -15.93 -28.93
C ILE A 158 27.80 -16.56 -29.43
N GLU A 159 28.10 -16.37 -30.70
CA GLU A 159 29.34 -16.81 -31.35
C GLU A 159 30.11 -15.57 -31.88
N PRO A 160 31.40 -15.71 -32.25
CA PRO A 160 32.23 -14.57 -32.66
C PRO A 160 31.64 -13.74 -33.81
N ASP A 161 30.93 -14.35 -34.75
CA ASP A 161 30.40 -13.74 -35.96
C ASP A 161 28.86 -13.73 -36.03
N LYS A 162 28.17 -14.37 -35.08
CA LYS A 162 26.71 -14.54 -35.11
C LYS A 162 26.07 -14.74 -33.74
N VAL A 163 24.75 -14.61 -33.69
CA VAL A 163 23.91 -14.90 -32.53
C VAL A 163 22.78 -15.83 -32.93
N TRP A 164 22.48 -16.78 -32.05
CA TRP A 164 21.32 -17.67 -32.20
C TRP A 164 20.19 -17.18 -31.30
N LEU A 165 19.04 -16.89 -31.90
CA LEU A 165 17.80 -16.59 -31.21
C LEU A 165 16.92 -17.84 -31.16
N LYS A 166 16.15 -17.99 -30.10
CA LYS A 166 15.11 -19.00 -29.94
C LYS A 166 13.75 -18.33 -29.89
N HIS A 167 12.87 -18.73 -30.78
CA HIS A 167 11.47 -18.30 -30.78
C HIS A 167 10.65 -19.06 -29.70
N GLY A 168 9.49 -18.52 -29.33
CA GLY A 168 8.58 -19.17 -28.37
C GLY A 168 8.13 -20.59 -28.75
N ASN A 169 8.22 -20.96 -30.04
CA ASN A 169 7.94 -22.30 -30.57
C ASN A 169 9.16 -23.27 -30.48
N GLY A 170 10.33 -22.78 -30.08
CA GLY A 170 11.57 -23.55 -29.96
C GLY A 170 12.46 -23.56 -31.20
N GLU A 171 12.06 -22.92 -32.30
CA GLU A 171 12.86 -22.86 -33.52
C GLU A 171 14.05 -21.89 -33.36
N PRO A 172 15.28 -22.34 -33.70
CA PRO A 172 16.46 -21.49 -33.67
C PRO A 172 16.56 -20.65 -34.96
N THR A 173 16.86 -19.36 -34.79
CA THR A 173 17.12 -18.42 -35.89
C THR A 173 18.52 -17.85 -35.75
N GLU A 174 19.28 -17.89 -36.84
CA GLU A 174 20.64 -17.37 -36.90
C GLU A 174 20.64 -15.91 -37.40
N LEU A 175 21.37 -15.05 -36.70
CA LEU A 175 21.58 -13.66 -37.09
C LEU A 175 23.08 -13.35 -37.08
N ALA A 176 23.61 -12.99 -38.25
CA ALA A 176 24.98 -12.49 -38.36
C ALA A 176 25.09 -11.11 -37.71
N ASN A 177 26.12 -10.90 -36.88
CA ASN A 177 26.32 -9.64 -36.19
C ASN A 177 27.78 -9.42 -35.79
N ASP A 178 28.20 -8.16 -35.79
CA ASP A 178 29.52 -7.72 -35.35
C ASP A 178 29.54 -7.33 -33.87
N ALA A 179 28.40 -6.87 -33.33
CA ALA A 179 28.25 -6.49 -31.92
C ALA A 179 26.90 -6.90 -31.34
N VAL A 180 26.84 -7.09 -30.01
CA VAL A 180 25.61 -7.35 -29.26
C VAL A 180 25.50 -6.35 -28.11
N PHE A 181 24.40 -5.61 -28.03
CA PHE A 181 24.08 -4.75 -26.89
C PHE A 181 23.01 -5.38 -26.00
N VAL A 182 23.41 -5.87 -24.85
CA VAL A 182 22.52 -6.44 -23.82
C VAL A 182 21.96 -5.31 -22.97
N MET A 183 20.78 -4.81 -23.35
CA MET A 183 20.09 -3.65 -22.76
C MET A 183 18.87 -4.08 -21.93
N ILE A 184 19.00 -5.16 -21.17
CA ILE A 184 17.91 -5.78 -20.40
C ILE A 184 17.73 -5.20 -18.98
N GLY A 185 18.53 -4.19 -18.63
CA GLY A 185 18.51 -3.50 -17.34
C GLY A 185 19.75 -3.79 -16.49
N ARG A 186 19.70 -3.36 -15.23
CA ARG A 186 20.79 -3.53 -14.27
C ARG A 186 20.24 -3.96 -12.92
N GLU A 187 21.01 -4.75 -12.21
CA GLU A 187 20.72 -5.08 -10.82
C GLU A 187 20.97 -3.84 -9.95
N ALA A 188 20.10 -3.63 -8.96
CA ALA A 188 20.41 -2.66 -7.92
C ALA A 188 21.54 -3.23 -7.04
N PRO A 189 22.48 -2.43 -6.52
CA PRO A 189 23.61 -2.92 -5.71
C PRO A 189 23.19 -3.32 -4.28
N VAL A 190 22.13 -4.13 -4.17
CA VAL A 190 21.50 -4.59 -2.92
C VAL A 190 22.49 -5.37 -2.08
N ASP A 191 23.18 -6.34 -2.69
CA ASP A 191 24.12 -7.21 -2.01
C ASP A 191 25.30 -6.42 -1.38
N PHE A 192 25.82 -5.41 -2.10
CA PHE A 192 26.83 -4.50 -1.55
C PHE A 192 26.32 -3.76 -0.29
N PHE A 193 25.09 -3.24 -0.32
CA PHE A 193 24.51 -2.56 0.83
C PHE A 193 24.27 -3.51 2.01
N VAL A 194 23.81 -4.74 1.74
CA VAL A 194 23.62 -5.78 2.76
C VAL A 194 24.94 -6.15 3.42
N ARG A 195 26.00 -6.43 2.62
CA ARG A 195 27.35 -6.74 3.12
C ARG A 195 27.98 -5.58 3.90
N THR A 196 27.61 -4.35 3.56
CA THR A 196 28.01 -3.13 4.28
C THR A 196 27.19 -2.87 5.56
N GLY A 197 26.15 -3.68 5.83
CA GLY A 197 25.28 -3.51 6.99
C GLY A 197 24.34 -2.31 6.89
N ILE A 198 24.12 -1.77 5.68
CA ILE A 198 23.15 -0.71 5.46
C ILE A 198 21.75 -1.32 5.48
N ASN A 199 20.91 -0.78 6.36
CA ASN A 199 19.52 -1.23 6.48
C ASN A 199 18.71 -0.84 5.23
N LEU A 200 18.51 -1.82 4.36
CA LEU A 200 17.62 -1.70 3.22
C LEU A 200 16.15 -1.84 3.64
N ARG A 201 15.30 -0.94 3.12
CA ARG A 201 13.84 -1.05 3.24
C ARG A 201 13.35 -2.21 2.37
N GLY A 202 12.46 -3.05 2.90
CA GLY A 202 11.91 -4.22 2.20
C GLY A 202 12.73 -5.51 2.29
N HIS A 203 14.00 -5.45 2.74
CA HIS A 203 14.81 -6.66 2.97
C HIS A 203 14.39 -7.36 4.28
N TRP A 204 14.01 -8.63 4.22
CA TRP A 204 13.63 -9.45 5.37
C TRP A 204 14.83 -10.20 5.93
N SER A 205 15.33 -9.77 7.08
CA SER A 205 16.32 -10.51 7.85
C SER A 205 15.65 -11.44 8.86
N PRO A 206 16.34 -12.49 9.38
CA PRO A 206 15.79 -13.36 10.42
C PRO A 206 15.25 -12.60 11.63
N GLY A 207 15.95 -11.53 12.06
CA GLY A 207 15.47 -10.66 13.15
C GLY A 207 14.18 -9.90 12.83
N LYS A 208 13.99 -9.45 11.57
CA LYS A 208 12.72 -8.84 11.15
C LYS A 208 11.59 -9.86 11.08
N ILE A 209 11.88 -11.09 10.65
CA ILE A 209 10.90 -12.18 10.64
C ILE A 209 10.46 -12.52 12.08
N ALA A 210 11.41 -12.67 13.00
CA ALA A 210 11.11 -12.88 14.42
C ALA A 210 10.28 -11.72 15.00
N GLY A 211 10.67 -10.47 14.72
CA GLY A 211 9.90 -9.29 15.13
C GLY A 211 8.48 -9.27 14.54
N PHE A 212 8.30 -9.71 13.30
CA PHE A 212 6.99 -9.84 12.67
C PHE A 212 6.12 -10.90 13.35
N VAL A 213 6.67 -12.09 13.61
CA VAL A 213 5.96 -13.16 14.34
C VAL A 213 5.56 -12.68 15.75
N LEU A 214 6.48 -12.06 16.49
CA LEU A 214 6.19 -11.50 17.81
C LEU A 214 5.10 -10.42 17.77
N THR A 215 5.11 -9.57 16.74
CA THR A 215 4.06 -8.56 16.56
C THR A 215 2.70 -9.22 16.33
N LEU A 216 2.63 -10.26 15.50
CA LEU A 216 1.38 -10.99 15.26
C LEU A 216 0.87 -11.67 16.53
N LEU A 217 1.75 -12.32 17.30
CA LEU A 217 1.39 -12.96 18.57
C LEU A 217 0.90 -11.94 19.61
N ALA A 218 1.55 -10.78 19.72
CA ALA A 218 1.14 -9.73 20.64
C ALA A 218 -0.23 -9.14 20.27
N VAL A 219 -0.47 -8.89 18.97
CA VAL A 219 -1.79 -8.41 18.50
C VAL A 219 -2.86 -9.48 18.75
N LEU A 220 -2.56 -10.74 18.48
CA LEU A 220 -3.48 -11.85 18.74
C LEU A 220 -3.84 -11.94 20.22
N LEU A 221 -2.85 -11.85 21.12
CA LEU A 221 -3.06 -11.84 22.57
C LEU A 221 -4.02 -10.71 22.99
N VAL A 222 -3.77 -9.47 22.53
CA VAL A 222 -4.63 -8.32 22.84
C VAL A 222 -6.03 -8.50 22.28
N TYR A 223 -6.15 -9.02 21.06
CA TYR A 223 -7.46 -9.19 20.43
C TYR A 223 -8.29 -10.28 21.09
N ARG A 224 -7.67 -11.39 21.51
CA ARG A 224 -8.34 -12.40 22.33
C ARG A 224 -8.71 -11.80 23.68
N TRP A 225 -7.77 -11.19 24.40
CA TRP A 225 -8.05 -10.53 25.69
C TRP A 225 -9.23 -9.54 25.66
N LYS A 226 -9.37 -8.73 24.61
CA LYS A 226 -10.49 -7.77 24.52
C LYS A 226 -11.86 -8.40 24.21
N THR A 227 -11.86 -9.63 23.70
CA THR A 227 -13.06 -10.31 23.19
C THR A 227 -13.68 -11.12 24.31
N GLU A 228 -14.93 -10.81 24.63
CA GLU A 228 -15.71 -11.54 25.64
C GLU A 228 -15.84 -13.03 25.27
N ASN A 229 -15.83 -13.90 26.28
CA ASN A 229 -15.88 -15.37 26.12
C ASN A 229 -14.75 -15.94 25.25
N SER A 230 -13.52 -15.44 25.44
CA SER A 230 -12.32 -16.02 24.83
C SER A 230 -11.42 -16.61 25.89
N GLU A 231 -10.64 -17.64 25.54
CA GLU A 231 -9.83 -18.35 26.54
C GLU A 231 -8.85 -17.42 27.27
N ILE A 232 -8.38 -16.35 26.60
CA ILE A 232 -7.48 -15.37 27.20
C ILE A 232 -8.23 -14.39 28.12
N ALA A 233 -9.44 -13.96 27.74
CA ALA A 233 -10.26 -13.11 28.60
C ALA A 233 -10.70 -13.88 29.86
N ASP A 234 -11.11 -15.13 29.69
CA ASP A 234 -11.53 -16.03 30.78
C ASP A 234 -10.36 -16.31 31.73
N TRP A 235 -9.16 -16.56 31.19
CA TRP A 235 -7.95 -16.71 32.00
C TRP A 235 -7.64 -15.47 32.84
N PHE A 236 -7.82 -14.26 32.29
CA PHE A 236 -7.67 -13.00 33.05
C PHE A 236 -8.77 -12.83 34.11
N LEU A 237 -9.98 -13.33 33.87
CA LEU A 237 -11.09 -13.31 34.82
C LEU A 237 -10.81 -14.25 36.00
N GLU A 238 -10.40 -15.49 35.72
CA GLU A 238 -10.07 -16.51 36.73
C GLU A 238 -8.96 -16.04 37.69
N HIS A 239 -7.98 -15.32 37.18
CA HIS A 239 -6.85 -14.80 37.97
C HIS A 239 -7.14 -13.45 38.62
N GLY A 240 -8.32 -12.87 38.41
CA GLY A 240 -8.67 -11.54 38.89
C GLY A 240 -7.67 -10.49 38.40
N TRP A 241 -7.28 -10.55 37.12
CA TRP A 241 -6.36 -9.58 36.51
C TRP A 241 -7.12 -8.43 35.86
N PHE A 242 -6.41 -7.33 35.59
CA PHE A 242 -6.99 -6.16 34.96
C PHE A 242 -7.74 -6.48 33.65
N PRO A 243 -8.97 -5.97 33.46
CA PRO A 243 -9.69 -5.02 34.32
C PRO A 243 -10.59 -5.66 35.39
N ASN A 244 -10.62 -6.99 35.50
CA ASN A 244 -11.49 -7.73 36.43
C ASN A 244 -11.16 -7.49 37.91
N ASN A 245 -9.99 -6.94 38.22
CA ASN A 245 -9.59 -6.55 39.58
C ASN A 245 -10.16 -5.21 40.05
N ILE A 246 -10.91 -4.50 39.19
CA ILE A 246 -11.51 -3.22 39.54
C ILE A 246 -12.83 -3.45 40.25
N ASP A 247 -12.85 -3.17 41.55
CA ASP A 247 -14.09 -3.13 42.31
C ASP A 247 -14.79 -1.79 42.07
N SER A 248 -15.77 -1.78 41.15
CA SER A 248 -16.58 -0.60 40.84
C SER A 248 -17.78 -0.46 41.79
N THR A 249 -18.07 -1.47 42.62
CA THR A 249 -19.24 -1.47 43.53
C THR A 249 -19.07 -0.48 44.69
N VAL A 250 -17.82 -0.16 45.05
CA VAL A 250 -17.50 0.84 46.07
C VAL A 250 -17.67 2.28 45.58
N TRP A 251 -17.94 2.50 44.28
CA TRP A 251 -18.14 3.85 43.73
C TRP A 251 -19.57 4.34 44.04
N PRO A 252 -19.76 5.63 44.38
CA PRO A 252 -21.08 6.15 44.75
C PRO A 252 -22.02 6.18 43.54
N ASP A 253 -23.09 5.39 43.59
CA ASP A 253 -24.09 5.16 42.52
C ASP A 253 -25.14 6.28 42.35
N ARG A 254 -24.98 7.38 43.10
CA ARG A 254 -25.94 8.51 43.13
C ARG A 254 -26.02 9.29 41.82
N LEU A 255 -24.98 9.24 41.00
CA LEU A 255 -24.91 9.96 39.73
C LEU A 255 -25.06 9.00 38.54
N PRO A 256 -25.96 9.29 37.56
CA PRO A 256 -26.13 8.48 36.34
C PRO A 256 -24.81 8.15 35.63
N PHE A 257 -23.89 9.12 35.57
CA PHE A 257 -22.58 8.93 34.96
C PHE A 257 -21.70 7.89 35.68
N ILE A 258 -21.79 7.80 37.01
CA ILE A 258 -21.02 6.80 37.77
C ILE A 258 -21.56 5.40 37.50
N ARG A 259 -22.88 5.23 37.37
CA ARG A 259 -23.48 3.95 37.00
C ARG A 259 -23.04 3.49 35.60
N VAL A 260 -22.93 4.41 34.65
CA VAL A 260 -22.34 4.12 33.33
C VAL A 260 -20.88 3.66 33.47
N LEU A 261 -20.07 4.34 34.28
CA LEU A 261 -18.69 3.94 34.53
C LEU A 261 -18.60 2.55 35.19
N GLN A 262 -19.48 2.23 36.13
CA GLN A 262 -19.52 0.92 36.79
C GLN A 262 -19.76 -0.21 35.78
N ARG A 263 -20.62 0.00 34.78
CA ARG A 263 -20.90 -1.00 33.72
C ARG A 263 -19.70 -1.29 32.83
N VAL A 264 -18.86 -0.29 32.55
CA VAL A 264 -17.71 -0.45 31.64
C VAL A 264 -16.39 -0.74 32.37
N ALA A 265 -16.34 -0.54 33.69
CA ALA A 265 -15.13 -0.64 34.50
C ALA A 265 -14.43 -1.99 34.43
N GLN A 266 -15.16 -3.08 34.22
CA GLN A 266 -14.60 -4.42 34.10
C GLN A 266 -14.59 -4.94 32.65
N SER A 267 -14.94 -4.10 31.66
CA SER A 267 -14.98 -4.52 30.25
C SER A 267 -13.59 -4.39 29.58
N PRO A 268 -12.94 -5.49 29.15
CA PRO A 268 -11.69 -5.41 28.39
C PRO A 268 -11.85 -4.64 27.08
N GLY A 269 -13.01 -4.77 26.42
CA GLY A 269 -13.35 -4.07 25.19
C GLY A 269 -13.34 -2.54 25.36
N PHE A 270 -13.85 -2.02 26.48
CA PHE A 270 -13.81 -0.59 26.79
C PHE A 270 -12.37 -0.05 26.84
N TYR A 271 -11.47 -0.76 27.54
CA TYR A 271 -10.07 -0.34 27.64
C TYR A 271 -9.33 -0.46 26.31
N TYR A 272 -9.63 -1.47 25.50
CA TYR A 272 -9.10 -1.56 24.15
C TYR A 272 -9.52 -0.35 23.30
N GLU A 273 -10.81 0.01 23.28
CA GLU A 273 -11.30 1.14 22.49
C GLU A 273 -10.78 2.48 23.02
N CYS A 274 -10.60 2.61 24.34
CA CYS A 274 -9.96 3.76 24.96
C CYS A 274 -8.50 3.90 24.48
N LEU A 275 -7.71 2.81 24.53
CA LEU A 275 -6.33 2.79 24.05
C LEU A 275 -6.26 3.07 22.55
N TYR A 276 -7.15 2.47 21.75
CA TYR A 276 -7.23 2.66 20.32
C TYR A 276 -7.48 4.13 19.97
N THR A 277 -8.45 4.75 20.66
CA THR A 277 -8.79 6.18 20.52
C THR A 277 -7.62 7.07 20.94
N LEU A 278 -6.96 6.76 22.06
CA LEU A 278 -5.78 7.50 22.53
C LEU A 278 -4.63 7.44 21.52
N VAL A 279 -4.34 6.26 20.95
CA VAL A 279 -3.33 6.09 19.91
C VAL A 279 -3.65 6.97 18.69
N ILE A 280 -4.89 6.98 18.22
CA ILE A 280 -5.30 7.82 17.08
C ILE A 280 -5.11 9.32 17.40
N ILE A 281 -5.45 9.76 18.61
CA ILE A 281 -5.27 11.16 19.04
C ILE A 281 -3.78 11.53 19.07
N LEU A 282 -2.96 10.73 19.77
CA LEU A 282 -1.53 11.01 19.96
C LEU A 282 -0.75 10.99 18.64
N PHE A 283 -0.95 9.94 17.84
CA PHE A 283 -0.29 9.81 16.55
C PHE A 283 -0.89 10.73 15.48
N GLY A 284 -2.17 11.08 15.59
CA GLY A 284 -2.81 12.11 14.76
C GLY A 284 -2.20 13.49 15.00
N TRP A 285 -2.01 13.87 16.26
CA TRP A 285 -1.29 15.10 16.59
C TRP A 285 0.15 15.10 16.06
N ARG A 286 0.87 13.99 16.22
CA ARG A 286 2.22 13.82 15.66
C ARG A 286 2.23 13.97 14.13
N ARG A 287 1.24 13.40 13.43
CA ARG A 287 1.08 13.50 11.98
C ARG A 287 0.87 14.95 11.52
N MET A 288 -0.02 15.69 12.19
CA MET A 288 -0.28 17.09 11.87
C MET A 288 0.95 17.98 12.07
N ARG A 289 1.79 17.67 13.07
CA ARG A 289 3.08 18.35 13.26
C ARG A 289 4.11 18.00 12.18
N ARG A 290 4.17 16.74 11.76
CA ARG A 290 5.12 16.26 10.75
C ARG A 290 4.79 16.79 9.36
N THR A 291 3.51 16.86 8.99
CA THR A 291 3.06 17.29 7.66
C THR A 291 2.02 18.40 7.83
N PRO A 292 2.46 19.67 7.98
CA PRO A 292 1.58 20.77 8.39
C PRO A 292 0.75 21.35 7.23
N THR A 293 0.18 20.51 6.35
CA THR A 293 -0.72 20.97 5.28
C THR A 293 -2.16 21.10 5.80
N PRO A 294 -2.96 22.06 5.27
CA PRO A 294 -4.38 22.18 5.62
C PRO A 294 -5.15 20.88 5.40
N TYR A 295 -4.86 20.16 4.32
CA TYR A 295 -5.47 18.85 4.02
C TYR A 295 -5.24 17.84 5.14
N VAL A 296 -3.98 17.64 5.56
CA VAL A 296 -3.65 16.65 6.60
C VAL A 296 -4.28 17.03 7.94
N ARG A 297 -4.34 18.33 8.27
CA ARG A 297 -5.01 18.82 9.49
C ARG A 297 -6.48 18.44 9.51
N TRP A 298 -7.25 18.87 8.51
CA TRP A 298 -8.69 18.59 8.46
C TRP A 298 -8.99 17.09 8.35
N GLN A 299 -8.21 16.35 7.56
CA GLN A 299 -8.36 14.90 7.47
C GLN A 299 -8.14 14.23 8.84
N THR A 300 -7.08 14.61 9.54
CA THR A 300 -6.74 13.99 10.84
C THR A 300 -7.75 14.38 11.93
N VAL A 301 -8.22 15.63 11.95
CA VAL A 301 -9.28 16.08 12.86
C VAL A 301 -10.58 15.32 12.61
N SER A 302 -10.97 15.12 11.34
CA SER A 302 -12.13 14.31 10.98
C SER A 302 -12.01 12.88 11.50
N LEU A 303 -10.87 12.23 11.25
CA LEU A 303 -10.61 10.85 11.69
C LEU A 303 -10.63 10.71 13.22
N ILE A 304 -10.03 11.67 13.95
CA ILE A 304 -10.12 11.71 15.42
C ILE A 304 -11.57 11.90 15.85
N GLY A 305 -12.30 12.84 15.24
CA GLY A 305 -13.70 13.12 15.58
C GLY A 305 -14.60 11.90 15.41
N PHE A 306 -14.50 11.17 14.29
CA PHE A 306 -15.25 9.94 14.05
C PHE A 306 -14.85 8.79 14.97
N GLN A 307 -13.56 8.65 15.32
CA GLN A 307 -13.16 7.64 16.30
C GLN A 307 -13.68 8.00 17.70
N THR A 308 -13.47 9.23 18.15
CA THR A 308 -13.76 9.62 19.52
C THR A 308 -15.27 9.72 19.76
N VAL A 309 -16.04 10.32 18.86
CA VAL A 309 -17.45 10.62 19.14
C VAL A 309 -18.35 9.42 18.84
N PRO A 310 -18.63 9.06 17.57
CA PRO A 310 -19.59 8.00 17.28
C PRO A 310 -19.09 6.59 17.55
N LEU A 311 -17.76 6.35 17.54
CA LEU A 311 -17.21 5.00 17.73
C LEU A 311 -16.78 4.68 19.17
N PHE A 312 -16.54 5.69 20.00
CA PHE A 312 -16.17 5.49 21.40
C PHE A 312 -17.17 6.14 22.37
N MET A 313 -17.33 7.48 22.32
CA MET A 313 -18.18 8.18 23.28
C MET A 313 -19.65 7.80 23.17
N LEU A 314 -20.16 7.60 21.95
CA LEU A 314 -21.57 7.29 21.70
C LEU A 314 -22.00 5.95 22.32
N PRO A 315 -21.36 4.80 22.00
CA PRO A 315 -21.75 3.51 22.57
C PRO A 315 -21.42 3.36 24.06
N TYR A 316 -20.27 3.88 24.53
CA TYR A 316 -19.81 3.63 25.90
C TYR A 316 -20.29 4.66 26.93
N PHE A 317 -20.66 5.88 26.51
CA PHE A 317 -21.02 6.95 27.45
C PHE A 317 -22.36 7.61 27.13
N LEU A 318 -22.54 8.15 25.92
CA LEU A 318 -23.69 9.00 25.61
C LEU A 318 -25.01 8.22 25.61
N LEU A 319 -25.09 7.10 24.89
CA LEU A 319 -26.31 6.29 24.85
C LEU A 319 -26.63 5.65 26.21
N PRO A 320 -25.67 5.03 26.93
CA PRO A 320 -25.92 4.56 28.29
C PRO A 320 -26.40 5.66 29.25
N LEU A 321 -25.80 6.86 29.18
CA LEU A 321 -26.19 7.99 30.02
C LEU A 321 -27.60 8.47 29.72
N LEU A 322 -28.00 8.52 28.45
CA LEU A 322 -29.37 8.84 28.06
C LEU A 322 -30.36 7.80 28.60
N GLY A 323 -30.00 6.51 28.55
CA GLY A 323 -30.76 5.43 29.18
C GLY A 323 -30.93 5.63 30.69
N GLU A 324 -29.85 5.94 31.41
CA GLU A 324 -29.88 6.22 32.85
C GLU A 324 -30.67 7.48 33.24
N LEU A 325 -30.86 8.41 32.30
CA LEU A 325 -31.69 9.61 32.44
C LEU A 325 -33.16 9.36 32.04
N GLY A 326 -33.52 8.14 31.66
CA GLY A 326 -34.87 7.74 31.29
C GLY A 326 -35.34 8.22 29.92
N TRP A 327 -34.43 8.64 29.02
CA TRP A 327 -34.79 9.07 27.66
C TRP A 327 -35.39 7.95 26.80
N PHE A 328 -35.13 6.69 27.16
CA PHE A 328 -35.59 5.51 26.42
C PHE A 328 -36.71 4.75 27.13
N ASP A 329 -37.32 5.36 28.16
CA ASP A 329 -38.33 4.70 29.00
C ASP A 329 -39.76 4.89 28.45
N SER A 330 -40.00 5.95 27.67
CA SER A 330 -41.34 6.21 27.11
C SER A 330 -41.31 7.01 25.80
N GLY A 331 -42.46 7.02 25.10
CA GLY A 331 -42.69 7.84 23.92
C GLY A 331 -41.79 7.52 22.73
N ALA A 332 -41.40 8.54 21.98
CA ALA A 332 -40.58 8.40 20.78
C ALA A 332 -39.17 7.88 21.08
N GLY A 333 -38.63 8.16 22.27
CA GLY A 333 -37.31 7.69 22.70
C GLY A 333 -37.27 6.17 22.91
N ALA A 334 -38.28 5.62 23.59
CA ALA A 334 -38.44 4.17 23.75
C ALA A 334 -38.58 3.47 22.40
N TRP A 335 -39.46 3.96 21.52
CA TRP A 335 -39.63 3.39 20.18
C TRP A 335 -38.31 3.38 19.39
N LEU A 336 -37.58 4.50 19.38
CA LEU A 336 -36.30 4.60 18.67
C LEU A 336 -35.27 3.61 19.23
N ALA A 337 -35.21 3.49 20.56
CA ALA A 337 -34.31 2.58 21.23
C ALA A 337 -34.67 1.11 20.96
N ASP A 338 -35.95 0.74 20.92
CA ASP A 338 -36.36 -0.64 20.59
C ASP A 338 -35.98 -1.03 19.16
N GLN A 339 -36.03 -0.08 18.23
CA GLN A 339 -35.62 -0.33 16.85
C GLN A 339 -34.10 -0.41 16.68
N LEU A 340 -33.34 0.45 17.34
CA LEU A 340 -31.89 0.59 17.10
C LEU A 340 -31.01 -0.13 18.13
N PHE A 341 -31.49 -0.25 19.37
CA PHE A 341 -30.78 -0.78 20.54
C PHE A 341 -31.72 -1.70 21.34
N PRO A 342 -32.07 -2.86 20.79
CA PRO A 342 -32.95 -3.81 21.47
C PRO A 342 -32.33 -4.27 22.80
N ASP A 343 -33.19 -4.67 23.72
CA ASP A 343 -32.82 -5.34 24.98
C ASP A 343 -33.01 -6.85 24.75
N ASP A 344 -31.94 -7.62 24.93
CA ASP A 344 -31.91 -9.08 24.73
C ASP A 344 -32.38 -9.86 25.97
N GLY A 345 -32.90 -9.17 26.99
CA GLY A 345 -33.38 -9.75 28.24
C GLY A 345 -32.36 -9.69 29.38
N GLY A 346 -31.17 -9.11 29.15
CA GLY A 346 -30.17 -8.82 30.17
C GLY A 346 -30.39 -7.51 30.95
N GLY A 347 -31.39 -6.71 30.59
CA GLY A 347 -31.72 -5.43 31.24
C GLY A 347 -30.84 -4.26 30.80
N ALA A 348 -29.95 -4.46 29.83
CA ALA A 348 -29.11 -3.43 29.24
C ALA A 348 -29.21 -3.47 27.70
N ARG A 349 -29.68 -2.36 27.11
CA ARG A 349 -29.81 -2.21 25.65
C ARG A 349 -28.46 -2.32 24.93
N GLU A 350 -28.48 -2.89 23.72
CA GLU A 350 -27.30 -3.11 22.86
C GLU A 350 -26.76 -1.82 22.20
N TYR A 351 -26.31 -0.84 22.99
CA TYR A 351 -25.82 0.46 22.49
C TYR A 351 -24.59 0.37 21.57
N TRP A 352 -23.83 -0.73 21.65
CA TRP A 352 -22.70 -1.02 20.78
C TRP A 352 -23.09 -1.06 19.30
N ARG A 353 -24.36 -1.37 18.97
CA ARG A 353 -24.87 -1.35 17.58
C ARG A 353 -24.73 0.00 16.90
N SER A 354 -24.65 1.09 17.67
CA SER A 354 -24.43 2.45 17.15
C SER A 354 -23.13 2.61 16.34
N VAL A 355 -22.16 1.72 16.53
CA VAL A 355 -20.95 1.63 15.68
C VAL A 355 -21.31 1.46 14.19
N GLY A 356 -22.44 0.82 13.89
CA GLY A 356 -22.97 0.66 12.53
C GLY A 356 -23.38 1.97 11.85
N PHE A 357 -23.52 3.09 12.58
CA PHE A 357 -23.71 4.39 11.94
C PHE A 357 -22.49 4.84 11.13
N ILE A 358 -21.31 4.37 11.51
CA ILE A 358 -20.05 4.69 10.85
C ILE A 358 -19.53 3.51 10.05
N LEU A 359 -19.52 2.31 10.63
CA LEU A 359 -19.05 1.10 9.96
C LEU A 359 -20.18 0.47 9.15
N ALA A 360 -20.25 0.78 7.87
CA ALA A 360 -21.26 0.23 6.98
C ALA A 360 -21.02 -1.26 6.65
N TRP A 361 -22.09 -1.97 6.26
CA TRP A 361 -21.96 -3.29 5.63
C TRP A 361 -21.14 -3.19 4.33
N PRO A 362 -20.28 -4.15 3.96
CA PRO A 362 -20.04 -5.46 4.59
C PRO A 362 -19.01 -5.47 5.73
N LEU A 363 -18.55 -4.31 6.20
CA LEU A 363 -17.52 -4.26 7.25
C LEU A 363 -18.08 -4.61 8.63
N PHE A 364 -19.24 -4.07 8.99
CA PHE A 364 -19.92 -4.39 10.25
C PHE A 364 -21.15 -5.26 9.99
N ILE A 365 -20.99 -6.56 10.20
CA ILE A 365 -22.04 -7.54 9.90
C ILE A 365 -23.06 -7.70 11.04
N ALA A 366 -22.70 -7.36 12.28
CA ALA A 366 -23.51 -7.67 13.47
C ALA A 366 -24.91 -7.02 13.49
N ASN A 367 -25.10 -5.93 12.73
CA ASN A 367 -26.40 -5.28 12.54
C ASN A 367 -27.24 -5.87 11.41
N VAL A 368 -26.64 -6.73 10.56
CA VAL A 368 -27.30 -7.37 9.41
C VAL A 368 -27.47 -8.87 9.67
N PHE A 369 -26.52 -9.51 10.35
CA PHE A 369 -26.49 -10.95 10.60
C PHE A 369 -27.04 -11.27 11.99
N THR A 370 -28.24 -10.78 12.27
CA THR A 370 -28.97 -11.01 13.53
C THR A 370 -29.87 -12.23 13.44
N GLN A 371 -30.30 -12.81 14.58
CA GLN A 371 -31.22 -13.96 14.60
C GLN A 371 -32.57 -13.65 13.93
N GLN A 372 -33.15 -12.49 14.25
CA GLN A 372 -34.34 -11.96 13.58
C GLN A 372 -33.99 -10.67 12.82
N PRO A 373 -34.65 -10.34 11.70
CA PRO A 373 -34.32 -9.17 10.91
C PRO A 373 -34.63 -7.88 11.68
N ASN A 374 -33.58 -7.11 12.01
CA ASN A 374 -33.76 -5.76 12.52
C ASN A 374 -33.98 -4.81 11.34
N VAL A 375 -35.24 -4.48 11.06
CA VAL A 375 -35.63 -3.69 9.88
C VAL A 375 -34.95 -2.33 9.84
N ALA A 376 -34.83 -1.63 10.98
CA ALA A 376 -34.19 -0.32 11.03
C ALA A 376 -32.71 -0.39 10.62
N TRP A 377 -31.98 -1.37 11.16
CA TRP A 377 -30.57 -1.57 10.80
C TRP A 377 -30.38 -2.06 9.36
N LEU A 378 -31.27 -2.89 8.83
CA LEU A 378 -31.24 -3.31 7.43
C LEU A 378 -31.44 -2.11 6.49
N ILE A 379 -32.37 -1.21 6.80
CA ILE A 379 -32.59 0.03 6.03
C ILE A 379 -31.35 0.93 6.10
N ILE A 380 -30.80 1.16 7.30
CA ILE A 380 -29.60 1.99 7.50
C ILE A 380 -28.43 1.41 6.71
N ALA A 381 -28.16 0.10 6.82
CA ALA A 381 -27.08 -0.56 6.11
C ALA A 381 -27.26 -0.46 4.58
N MET A 382 -28.49 -0.67 4.08
CA MET A 382 -28.79 -0.56 2.66
C MET A 382 -28.55 0.86 2.14
N LEU A 383 -29.07 1.87 2.84
CA LEU A 383 -28.89 3.28 2.47
C LEU A 383 -27.42 3.70 2.54
N GLN A 384 -26.70 3.30 3.58
CA GLN A 384 -25.27 3.61 3.70
C GLN A 384 -24.45 2.98 2.58
N THR A 385 -24.59 1.66 2.38
CA THR A 385 -23.74 0.89 1.47
C THR A 385 -24.04 1.15 -0.01
N PHE A 386 -25.31 1.35 -0.36
CA PHE A 386 -25.76 1.42 -1.76
C PHE A 386 -26.23 2.81 -2.21
N VAL A 387 -26.36 3.77 -1.29
CA VAL A 387 -26.73 5.16 -1.64
C VAL A 387 -25.66 6.15 -1.19
N LEU A 388 -25.41 6.25 0.12
CA LEU A 388 -24.54 7.28 0.69
C LEU A 388 -23.06 7.09 0.30
N ILE A 389 -22.51 5.89 0.51
CA ILE A 389 -21.11 5.58 0.19
C ILE A 389 -20.86 5.67 -1.33
N PRO A 390 -21.68 5.06 -2.21
CA PRO A 390 -21.50 5.21 -3.66
C PRO A 390 -21.54 6.66 -4.11
N TRP A 391 -22.48 7.46 -3.60
CA TRP A 391 -22.55 8.89 -3.90
C TRP A 391 -21.28 9.63 -3.44
N LEU A 392 -20.81 9.35 -2.22
CA LEU A 392 -19.59 9.94 -1.68
C LEU A 392 -18.35 9.55 -2.50
N VAL A 393 -18.24 8.27 -2.88
CA VAL A 393 -17.14 7.73 -3.68
C VAL A 393 -17.17 8.29 -5.10
N TRP A 394 -18.35 8.33 -5.73
CA TRP A 394 -18.55 8.93 -7.04
C TRP A 394 -18.06 10.38 -7.05
N ARG A 395 -18.41 11.14 -6.00
CA ARG A 395 -18.18 12.58 -5.96
C ARG A 395 -16.80 13.00 -5.44
N TYR A 396 -16.17 12.23 -4.56
CA TYR A 396 -14.94 12.60 -3.85
C TYR A 396 -13.86 11.52 -3.83
N GLY A 397 -14.12 10.38 -4.46
CA GLY A 397 -13.27 9.19 -4.45
C GLY A 397 -13.40 8.36 -3.18
N LYS A 398 -12.91 7.11 -3.23
CA LYS A 398 -12.91 6.16 -2.11
C LYS A 398 -12.31 6.72 -0.82
N GLY A 399 -11.34 7.62 -0.97
CA GLY A 399 -10.70 8.29 0.16
C GLY A 399 -11.64 9.09 1.05
N ALA A 400 -12.80 9.53 0.57
CA ALA A 400 -13.76 10.27 1.40
C ALA A 400 -14.33 9.43 2.56
N TYR A 401 -14.45 8.11 2.39
CA TYR A 401 -14.80 7.23 3.50
C TYR A 401 -13.54 6.65 4.16
N CYS A 402 -12.70 5.92 3.40
CA CYS A 402 -11.51 5.24 3.94
C CYS A 402 -10.47 6.17 4.56
N GLY A 403 -10.40 7.42 4.12
CA GLY A 403 -9.40 8.40 4.52
C GLY A 403 -9.90 9.49 5.46
N TRP A 404 -11.21 9.65 5.65
CA TRP A 404 -11.77 10.74 6.47
C TRP A 404 -12.78 10.28 7.54
N ILE A 405 -13.37 9.09 7.39
CA ILE A 405 -14.45 8.59 8.25
C ILE A 405 -14.05 7.29 8.95
N CYS A 406 -13.55 6.31 8.19
CA CYS A 406 -13.30 4.95 8.68
C CYS A 406 -12.22 4.91 9.78
N SER A 407 -12.54 4.26 10.90
CA SER A 407 -11.62 4.06 12.04
C SER A 407 -10.36 3.25 11.71
N CYS A 408 -10.48 2.15 10.94
CA CYS A 408 -9.28 1.44 10.46
C CYS A 408 -8.38 2.36 9.61
N GLY A 409 -9.00 3.29 8.89
CA GLY A 409 -8.33 4.36 8.18
C GLY A 409 -7.68 5.39 9.10
N ALA A 410 -8.30 5.73 10.23
CA ALA A 410 -7.73 6.61 11.25
C ALA A 410 -6.43 6.04 11.80
N LEU A 411 -6.41 4.77 12.21
CA LEU A 411 -5.19 4.13 12.70
C LEU A 411 -4.12 4.01 11.59
N ALA A 412 -4.54 3.65 10.37
CA ALA A 412 -3.67 3.55 9.20
C ALA A 412 -2.98 4.87 8.83
N GLU A 413 -3.73 5.97 8.86
CA GLU A 413 -3.26 7.30 8.53
C GLU A 413 -2.52 7.94 9.69
N THR A 414 -2.67 7.51 10.93
CA THR A 414 -1.97 8.08 12.09
C THR A 414 -0.76 7.25 12.47
N LEU A 415 -0.94 6.12 13.16
CA LEU A 415 0.13 5.22 13.57
C LEU A 415 0.82 4.58 12.35
N GLY A 416 0.03 4.14 11.37
CA GLY A 416 0.53 3.49 10.15
C GLY A 416 1.29 4.42 9.18
N ASP A 417 1.17 5.73 9.37
CA ASP A 417 1.79 6.79 8.56
C ASP A 417 3.31 6.66 8.46
N ALA A 418 3.96 6.24 9.54
CA ALA A 418 5.41 6.04 9.62
C ALA A 418 5.89 4.86 8.75
N HIS A 419 4.99 3.93 8.42
CA HIS A 419 5.29 2.68 7.73
C HIS A 419 4.85 2.67 6.26
N ARG A 420 4.27 3.78 5.76
CA ARG A 420 3.69 3.86 4.41
C ARG A 420 4.60 3.39 3.27
N GLY A 421 5.90 3.69 3.38
CA GLY A 421 6.88 3.40 2.35
C GLY A 421 7.35 1.94 2.31
N LYS A 422 6.79 1.06 3.15
CA LYS A 422 7.03 -0.40 3.05
C LYS A 422 5.88 -1.13 2.37
N MET A 423 4.89 -0.43 1.79
CA MET A 423 3.85 -1.07 0.98
C MET A 423 4.52 -1.77 -0.22
N PRO A 424 4.28 -3.07 -0.44
CA PRO A 424 4.85 -3.74 -1.60
C PRO A 424 4.24 -3.27 -2.92
N HIS A 425 5.06 -3.22 -3.96
CA HIS A 425 4.68 -2.77 -5.31
C HIS A 425 4.87 -3.90 -6.33
N GLY A 426 4.19 -3.76 -7.48
CA GLY A 426 4.42 -4.59 -8.66
C GLY A 426 3.31 -5.61 -8.95
N PRO A 427 3.40 -6.31 -10.11
CA PRO A 427 2.31 -7.12 -10.63
C PRO A 427 1.87 -8.27 -9.72
N GLY A 428 2.82 -8.93 -9.06
CA GLY A 428 2.51 -10.03 -8.12
C GLY A 428 1.65 -9.56 -6.95
N TRP A 429 2.01 -8.44 -6.33
CA TRP A 429 1.22 -7.83 -5.25
C TRP A 429 -0.10 -7.24 -5.75
N ASN A 430 -0.16 -6.78 -7.00
CA ASN A 430 -1.42 -6.34 -7.59
C ASN A 430 -2.41 -7.49 -7.78
N ARG A 431 -1.94 -8.72 -8.03
CA ARG A 431 -2.83 -9.92 -8.05
C ARG A 431 -3.45 -10.20 -6.69
N LEU A 432 -2.71 -9.95 -5.60
CA LEU A 432 -3.24 -10.12 -4.23
C LEU A 432 -4.42 -9.18 -3.93
N ASN A 433 -4.58 -8.07 -4.67
CA ASN A 433 -5.77 -7.22 -4.56
C ASN A 433 -7.09 -8.00 -4.83
N LEU A 434 -7.02 -9.13 -5.54
CA LEU A 434 -8.17 -10.01 -5.78
C LEU A 434 -8.70 -10.66 -4.49
N ALA A 435 -7.87 -10.84 -3.47
CA ALA A 435 -8.28 -11.45 -2.20
C ALA A 435 -9.48 -10.71 -1.58
N GLY A 436 -9.48 -9.38 -1.61
CA GLY A 436 -10.59 -8.58 -1.10
C GLY A 436 -11.89 -8.78 -1.89
N GLN A 437 -11.81 -9.04 -3.20
CA GLN A 437 -12.99 -9.36 -4.02
C GLN A 437 -13.52 -10.77 -3.71
N VAL A 438 -12.63 -11.73 -3.43
CA VAL A 438 -13.03 -13.08 -2.99
C VAL A 438 -13.74 -13.02 -1.64
N ILE A 439 -13.19 -12.27 -0.68
CA ILE A 439 -13.84 -12.05 0.63
C ILE A 439 -15.20 -11.37 0.43
N LEU A 440 -15.29 -10.34 -0.41
CA LEU A 440 -16.55 -9.67 -0.71
C LEU A 440 -17.60 -10.63 -1.31
N ALA A 441 -17.21 -11.48 -2.26
CA ALA A 441 -18.10 -12.48 -2.84
C ALA A 441 -18.62 -13.46 -1.78
N PHE A 442 -17.75 -13.89 -0.86
CA PHE A 442 -18.16 -14.72 0.27
C PHE A 442 -19.14 -14.01 1.20
N VAL A 443 -18.94 -12.71 1.49
CA VAL A 443 -19.90 -11.92 2.30
C VAL A 443 -21.27 -11.81 1.62
N PHE A 444 -21.30 -11.58 0.30
CA PHE A 444 -22.56 -11.57 -0.44
C PHE A 444 -23.25 -12.93 -0.43
N MET A 445 -22.49 -14.03 -0.54
CA MET A 445 -23.03 -15.38 -0.41
C MET A 445 -23.67 -15.59 0.97
N LEU A 446 -22.99 -15.20 2.06
CA LEU A 446 -23.55 -15.26 3.41
C LEU A 446 -24.80 -14.41 3.57
N LEU A 447 -24.83 -13.21 2.97
CA LEU A 447 -26.03 -12.36 2.97
C LEU A 447 -27.19 -13.05 2.26
N VAL A 448 -26.97 -13.65 1.09
CA VAL A 448 -28.00 -14.37 0.34
C VAL A 448 -28.53 -15.56 1.15
N LEU A 449 -27.64 -16.38 1.71
CA LEU A 449 -28.02 -17.49 2.58
C LEU A 449 -28.86 -16.98 3.77
N ARG A 450 -28.48 -15.86 4.37
CA ARG A 450 -29.20 -15.29 5.51
C ARG A 450 -30.59 -14.80 5.13
N VAL A 451 -30.71 -14.07 4.03
CA VAL A 451 -32.00 -13.56 3.54
C VAL A 451 -32.93 -14.70 3.15
N LEU A 452 -32.42 -15.74 2.47
CA LEU A 452 -33.21 -16.92 2.12
C LEU A 452 -33.67 -17.70 3.36
N SER A 453 -32.81 -17.79 4.38
CA SER A 453 -33.18 -18.38 5.67
C SER A 453 -34.34 -17.64 6.34
N TRP A 454 -34.40 -16.31 6.27
CA TRP A 454 -35.54 -15.54 6.79
C TRP A 454 -36.80 -15.66 5.92
N MET A 455 -36.64 -15.71 4.59
CA MET A 455 -37.78 -15.83 3.67
C MET A 455 -38.49 -17.18 3.75
N LEU A 456 -37.76 -18.24 4.13
CA LEU A 456 -38.25 -19.60 4.26
C LEU A 456 -38.40 -20.03 5.72
N ASP A 457 -38.54 -19.08 6.64
CA ASP A 457 -38.68 -19.37 8.05
C ASP A 457 -39.92 -20.26 8.30
N GLY A 458 -39.76 -21.30 9.11
CA GLY A 458 -40.76 -22.34 9.33
C GLY A 458 -40.75 -23.53 8.35
N GLU A 459 -40.08 -23.43 7.20
CA GLU A 459 -39.92 -24.55 6.27
C GLU A 459 -38.64 -25.35 6.56
N PRO A 460 -38.61 -26.69 6.34
CA PRO A 460 -37.42 -27.51 6.56
C PRO A 460 -36.18 -27.00 5.80
N VAL A 461 -36.39 -26.45 4.61
CA VAL A 461 -35.33 -25.85 3.78
C VAL A 461 -34.77 -24.59 4.44
N GLY A 462 -35.61 -23.72 5.02
CA GLY A 462 -35.17 -22.51 5.72
C GLY A 462 -34.35 -22.82 6.97
N VAL A 463 -34.75 -23.84 7.74
CA VAL A 463 -33.98 -24.33 8.90
C VAL A 463 -32.61 -24.86 8.46
N GLY A 464 -32.56 -25.62 7.35
CA GLY A 464 -31.30 -26.08 6.78
C GLY A 464 -30.37 -24.94 6.34
N LEU A 465 -30.91 -23.92 5.67
CA LEU A 465 -30.15 -22.73 5.27
C LEU A 465 -29.68 -21.92 6.49
N ALA A 466 -30.49 -21.81 7.53
CA ALA A 466 -30.12 -21.16 8.79
C ALA A 466 -28.93 -21.90 9.44
N ALA A 467 -28.97 -23.23 9.50
CA ALA A 467 -27.90 -24.05 10.05
C ALA A 467 -26.59 -23.91 9.25
N VAL A 468 -26.67 -23.92 7.91
CA VAL A 468 -25.50 -23.68 7.05
C VAL A 468 -24.93 -22.28 7.26
N PHE A 469 -25.79 -21.27 7.31
CA PHE A 469 -25.37 -19.90 7.59
C PHE A 469 -24.69 -19.80 8.96
N THR A 470 -25.31 -20.29 10.03
CA THR A 470 -24.75 -20.24 11.39
C THR A 470 -23.45 -21.02 11.47
N GLY A 471 -23.38 -22.19 10.83
CA GLY A 471 -22.14 -22.95 10.65
C GLY A 471 -21.04 -22.08 10.03
N LEU A 472 -21.25 -21.56 8.83
CA LEU A 472 -20.24 -20.77 8.13
C LEU A 472 -19.91 -19.43 8.81
N ALA A 473 -20.89 -18.81 9.46
CA ALA A 473 -20.76 -17.48 10.06
C ALA A 473 -20.16 -17.52 11.48
N PHE A 474 -20.53 -18.50 12.31
CA PHE A 474 -20.25 -18.52 13.75
C PHE A 474 -19.70 -19.85 14.30
N ASP A 475 -20.05 -21.01 13.73
CA ASP A 475 -19.78 -22.30 14.42
C ASP A 475 -18.76 -23.22 13.72
N TYR A 476 -18.32 -22.90 12.50
CA TYR A 476 -17.41 -23.75 11.74
C TYR A 476 -16.03 -23.83 12.40
N GLN A 477 -15.59 -25.06 12.68
CA GLN A 477 -14.27 -25.37 13.24
C GLN A 477 -13.57 -26.42 12.37
N ALA A 478 -12.25 -26.27 12.20
CA ALA A 478 -11.40 -27.28 11.57
C ALA A 478 -10.16 -27.50 12.43
N LEU A 479 -9.82 -28.77 12.73
CA LEU A 479 -8.67 -29.14 13.57
C LEU A 479 -8.67 -28.44 14.94
N GLY A 480 -9.84 -28.20 15.53
CA GLY A 480 -9.98 -27.48 16.80
C GLY A 480 -9.81 -25.95 16.70
N VAL A 481 -9.66 -25.40 15.48
CA VAL A 481 -9.56 -23.95 15.25
C VAL A 481 -10.88 -23.45 14.66
N PRO A 482 -11.52 -22.44 15.27
CA PRO A 482 -12.69 -21.79 14.67
C PRO A 482 -12.28 -21.10 13.36
N LEU A 483 -12.84 -21.55 12.24
CA LEU A 483 -12.63 -21.00 10.90
C LEU A 483 -13.92 -20.38 10.33
N ASN A 484 -14.89 -20.11 11.19
CA ASN A 484 -16.10 -19.36 10.84
C ASN A 484 -15.78 -17.91 10.44
N TYR A 485 -16.72 -17.28 9.73
CA TYR A 485 -16.55 -15.92 9.22
C TYR A 485 -16.22 -14.91 10.32
N ALA A 486 -16.94 -14.94 11.45
CA ALA A 486 -16.69 -14.00 12.56
C ALA A 486 -15.23 -14.11 13.04
N THR A 487 -14.71 -15.31 13.21
CA THR A 487 -13.33 -15.52 13.67
C THR A 487 -12.31 -15.15 12.59
N VAL A 488 -12.52 -15.60 11.35
CA VAL A 488 -11.57 -15.34 10.27
C VAL A 488 -11.56 -13.86 9.89
N VAL A 489 -12.71 -13.21 9.80
CA VAL A 489 -12.80 -11.81 9.40
C VAL A 489 -12.56 -10.86 10.56
N ASP A 490 -13.22 -11.04 11.70
CA ASP A 490 -13.11 -10.09 12.81
C ASP A 490 -11.82 -10.31 13.61
N TYR A 491 -11.43 -11.56 13.93
CA TYR A 491 -10.20 -11.83 14.70
C TYR A 491 -8.94 -11.89 13.83
N PHE A 492 -8.93 -12.75 12.81
CA PHE A 492 -7.70 -13.03 12.06
C PHE A 492 -7.36 -11.94 11.04
N LEU A 493 -8.35 -11.48 10.28
CA LEU A 493 -8.15 -10.53 9.18
C LEU A 493 -8.18 -9.06 9.64
N SER A 494 -9.22 -8.65 10.36
CA SER A 494 -9.39 -7.25 10.81
C SER A 494 -8.55 -6.91 12.04
N GLY A 495 -8.30 -7.87 12.93
CA GLY A 495 -7.46 -7.71 14.11
C GLY A 495 -5.99 -8.03 13.84
N MET A 496 -5.68 -9.33 13.73
CA MET A 496 -4.31 -9.85 13.67
C MET A 496 -3.55 -9.40 12.42
N LEU A 497 -4.12 -9.60 11.23
CA LEU A 497 -3.47 -9.22 9.97
C LEU A 497 -3.49 -7.70 9.77
N ALA A 498 -4.55 -6.99 10.12
CA ALA A 498 -4.54 -5.54 9.96
C ALA A 498 -3.45 -4.89 10.83
N MET A 499 -3.50 -5.04 12.15
CA MET A 499 -2.57 -4.33 13.03
C MET A 499 -1.17 -4.95 13.03
N GLY A 500 -1.06 -6.28 12.86
CA GLY A 500 0.22 -6.98 12.79
C GLY A 500 1.01 -6.68 11.51
N LEU A 501 0.34 -6.49 10.37
CA LEU A 501 1.02 -6.15 9.11
C LEU A 501 1.42 -4.68 9.03
N TYR A 502 0.77 -3.77 9.77
CA TYR A 502 1.02 -2.32 9.66
C TYR A 502 2.47 -1.92 9.92
N PHE A 503 3.13 -2.55 10.90
CA PHE A 503 4.49 -2.21 11.29
C PHE A 503 5.55 -2.73 10.31
N HIS A 504 5.25 -3.82 9.59
CA HIS A 504 6.21 -4.51 8.75
C HIS A 504 6.02 -4.23 7.25
N PHE A 505 4.78 -3.98 6.85
CA PHE A 505 4.39 -3.51 5.53
C PHE A 505 3.91 -2.05 5.64
N SER A 506 2.68 -1.76 5.26
CA SER A 506 2.09 -0.42 5.32
C SER A 506 0.86 -0.39 6.22
N GLY A 507 0.59 0.78 6.79
CA GLY A 507 -0.66 1.06 7.50
C GLY A 507 -1.93 0.80 6.70
N ARG A 508 -1.87 0.58 5.37
CA ARG A 508 -3.06 0.30 4.54
C ARG A 508 -3.12 -1.12 3.99
N THR A 509 -2.32 -2.05 4.54
CA THR A 509 -2.26 -3.45 4.06
C THR A 509 -3.63 -4.13 4.12
N TRP A 510 -4.35 -3.99 5.24
CA TRP A 510 -5.75 -4.41 5.39
C TRP A 510 -6.68 -3.81 4.34
N CYS A 511 -6.66 -2.48 4.22
CA CYS A 511 -7.55 -1.73 3.33
C CYS A 511 -7.31 -2.07 1.85
N ARG A 512 -6.08 -2.44 1.48
CA ARG A 512 -5.72 -2.78 0.10
C ARG A 512 -6.15 -4.20 -0.28
N PHE A 513 -5.85 -5.16 0.60
CA PHE A 513 -5.91 -6.57 0.22
C PHE A 513 -7.13 -7.30 0.74
N PHE A 514 -7.68 -6.93 1.90
CA PHE A 514 -8.60 -7.82 2.61
C PHE A 514 -9.89 -7.16 3.10
N CYS A 515 -9.95 -5.84 3.18
CA CYS A 515 -11.16 -5.14 3.60
C CYS A 515 -12.30 -5.30 2.57
N PRO A 516 -13.41 -5.97 2.90
CA PRO A 516 -14.50 -6.23 1.94
C PRO A 516 -15.21 -4.93 1.53
N LEU A 517 -15.37 -3.98 2.45
CA LEU A 517 -15.94 -2.68 2.13
C LEU A 517 -15.04 -1.88 1.17
N ALA A 518 -13.70 -1.96 1.33
CA ALA A 518 -12.79 -1.34 0.37
C ALA A 518 -12.82 -2.03 -1.01
N ALA A 519 -12.98 -3.35 -1.05
CA ALA A 519 -13.18 -4.10 -2.30
C ALA A 519 -14.47 -3.69 -3.01
N LEU A 520 -15.57 -3.49 -2.27
CA LEU A 520 -16.84 -2.99 -2.80
C LEU A 520 -16.67 -1.56 -3.33
N MET A 521 -16.01 -0.68 -2.57
CA MET A 521 -15.72 0.68 -3.03
C MET A 521 -14.76 0.74 -4.22
N ASN A 522 -13.95 -0.28 -4.49
CA ASN A 522 -13.15 -0.34 -5.73
C ASN A 522 -14.06 -0.47 -6.96
N ILE A 523 -15.25 -1.03 -6.83
CA ILE A 523 -16.27 -1.08 -7.90
C ILE A 523 -16.84 0.33 -8.10
N TYR A 524 -17.26 0.99 -7.01
CA TYR A 524 -17.80 2.36 -7.06
C TYR A 524 -16.77 3.37 -7.60
N ALA A 525 -15.50 3.22 -7.23
CA ALA A 525 -14.42 4.11 -7.61
C ALA A 525 -14.14 4.12 -9.11
N ARG A 526 -14.55 3.10 -9.87
CA ARG A 526 -14.46 3.10 -11.34
C ARG A 526 -15.28 4.22 -11.97
N PHE A 527 -16.36 4.64 -11.31
CA PHE A 527 -17.24 5.72 -11.73
C PHE A 527 -16.91 7.06 -11.03
N SER A 528 -15.88 7.09 -10.19
CA SER A 528 -15.50 8.29 -9.45
C SER A 528 -15.07 9.43 -10.37
N GLN A 529 -15.48 10.65 -10.05
CA GLN A 529 -14.98 11.88 -10.66
C GLN A 529 -13.59 12.26 -10.14
N PHE A 530 -13.20 11.80 -8.95
CA PHE A 530 -11.92 12.14 -8.34
C PHE A 530 -10.73 11.63 -9.15
N ARG A 531 -9.70 12.47 -9.31
CA ARG A 531 -8.42 12.17 -9.95
C ARG A 531 -7.28 12.88 -9.24
N ILE A 532 -6.05 12.35 -9.41
CA ILE A 532 -4.83 13.13 -9.15
C ILE A 532 -4.30 13.58 -10.50
N PHE A 533 -4.30 14.90 -10.72
CA PHE A 533 -3.77 15.51 -11.93
C PHE A 533 -2.26 15.69 -11.81
N ALA A 534 -1.57 15.55 -12.93
CA ALA A 534 -0.12 15.67 -13.02
C ALA A 534 0.28 16.66 -14.11
N SER A 535 1.15 17.61 -13.80
CA SER A 535 1.78 18.47 -14.81
C SER A 535 3.02 17.77 -15.38
N LYS A 536 2.95 17.30 -16.64
CA LYS A 536 4.06 16.60 -17.33
C LYS A 536 5.36 17.40 -17.26
N GLU A 537 5.28 18.70 -17.52
CA GLU A 537 6.42 19.63 -17.53
C GLU A 537 7.15 19.75 -16.19
N LYS A 538 6.44 19.54 -15.06
CA LYS A 538 7.01 19.63 -13.71
C LYS A 538 7.50 18.26 -13.20
N CYS A 539 7.20 17.16 -13.89
CA CYS A 539 7.53 15.82 -13.42
C CYS A 539 8.97 15.44 -13.79
N ILE A 540 9.80 15.18 -12.78
CA ILE A 540 11.22 14.75 -12.95
C ILE A 540 11.41 13.24 -12.79
N SER A 541 10.33 12.45 -12.79
CA SER A 541 10.37 10.97 -12.66
C SER A 541 11.22 10.44 -11.49
N CYS A 542 11.23 11.16 -10.36
CA CYS A 542 12.04 10.83 -9.17
C CYS A 542 11.49 9.65 -8.34
N ASN A 543 10.29 9.14 -8.65
CA ASN A 543 9.63 8.02 -7.98
C ASN A 543 9.22 8.24 -6.50
N VAL A 544 9.35 9.45 -5.97
CA VAL A 544 8.95 9.78 -4.59
C VAL A 544 7.44 9.54 -4.37
N CYS A 545 6.59 9.94 -5.31
CA CYS A 545 5.14 9.77 -5.21
C CYS A 545 4.72 8.30 -5.12
N THR A 546 5.31 7.42 -5.93
CA THR A 546 5.07 5.97 -5.90
C THR A 546 5.57 5.38 -4.58
N SER A 547 6.81 5.67 -4.18
CA SER A 547 7.38 5.11 -2.93
C SER A 547 6.65 5.53 -1.64
N LEU A 548 5.94 6.66 -1.64
CA LEU A 548 5.13 7.11 -0.51
C LEU A 548 3.67 6.63 -0.57
N CYS A 549 3.26 5.96 -1.65
CA CYS A 549 1.89 5.54 -1.84
C CYS A 549 1.53 4.40 -0.90
N HIS A 550 0.69 4.70 0.09
CA HIS A 550 0.18 3.72 1.04
C HIS A 550 -0.51 2.52 0.39
N GLN A 551 -1.04 2.68 -0.83
CA GLN A 551 -1.78 1.67 -1.59
C GLN A 551 -0.93 0.96 -2.64
N GLY A 552 0.36 1.30 -2.75
CA GLY A 552 1.28 0.67 -3.69
C GLY A 552 1.05 1.04 -5.16
N ILE A 553 0.28 2.09 -5.43
CA ILE A 553 -0.03 2.59 -6.78
C ILE A 553 1.23 3.22 -7.38
N ASP A 554 1.51 2.93 -8.66
CA ASP A 554 2.62 3.53 -9.39
C ASP A 554 2.26 4.90 -9.98
N ILE A 555 2.20 5.90 -9.09
CA ILE A 555 1.80 7.27 -9.42
C ILE A 555 2.77 7.94 -10.40
N MET A 556 4.07 7.60 -10.33
CA MET A 556 5.10 8.17 -11.20
C MET A 556 4.83 7.86 -12.67
N THR A 557 4.39 6.64 -12.99
CA THR A 557 4.06 6.25 -14.36
C THR A 557 2.90 7.09 -14.92
N PHE A 558 1.84 7.34 -14.15
CA PHE A 558 0.78 8.29 -14.57
C PHE A 558 1.33 9.70 -14.76
N ALA A 559 2.12 10.18 -13.80
CA ALA A 559 2.62 11.56 -13.78
C ALA A 559 3.59 11.88 -14.92
N SER A 560 4.52 10.97 -15.22
CA SER A 560 5.48 11.09 -16.32
C SER A 560 4.80 11.06 -17.70
N GLN A 561 3.63 10.41 -17.80
CA GLN A 561 2.79 10.41 -18.99
C GLN A 561 1.85 11.62 -19.07
N GLY A 562 1.78 12.46 -18.04
CA GLY A 562 0.80 13.55 -17.93
C GLY A 562 -0.66 13.05 -17.80
N LYS A 563 -0.86 11.77 -17.48
CA LYS A 563 -2.18 11.18 -17.31
C LYS A 563 -2.67 11.40 -15.88
N ALA A 564 -3.98 11.64 -15.76
CA ALA A 564 -4.63 11.66 -14.47
C ALA A 564 -4.60 10.25 -13.84
N MET A 565 -4.23 10.16 -12.56
CA MET A 565 -4.26 8.90 -11.82
C MET A 565 -5.71 8.51 -11.54
N GLU A 566 -6.10 7.31 -11.98
CA GLU A 566 -7.46 6.77 -11.87
C GLU A 566 -7.57 5.40 -11.20
N ASP A 567 -6.51 4.97 -10.52
CA ASP A 567 -6.49 3.69 -9.83
C ASP A 567 -7.53 3.66 -8.68
N PRO A 568 -8.48 2.68 -8.68
CA PRO A 568 -9.55 2.60 -7.69
C PRO A 568 -9.03 2.33 -6.27
N GLN A 569 -7.78 1.86 -6.13
CA GLN A 569 -7.17 1.62 -4.82
C GLN A 569 -6.93 2.92 -4.04
N CYS A 570 -6.88 4.07 -4.72
CA CYS A 570 -6.52 5.34 -4.09
C CYS A 570 -7.44 5.71 -2.91
N VAL A 571 -6.83 6.01 -1.76
CA VAL A 571 -7.53 6.45 -0.53
C VAL A 571 -7.37 7.94 -0.25
N ARG A 572 -6.86 8.71 -1.21
CA ARG A 572 -6.72 10.18 -1.10
C ARG A 572 -6.04 10.62 0.21
N CYS A 573 -4.93 9.99 0.57
CA CYS A 573 -4.17 10.30 1.80
C CYS A 573 -3.24 11.52 1.69
N SER A 574 -3.16 12.15 0.51
CA SER A 574 -2.26 13.28 0.18
C SER A 574 -0.75 13.02 0.18
N ALA A 575 -0.28 11.86 0.64
CA ALA A 575 1.15 11.56 0.76
C ALA A 575 1.96 11.82 -0.53
N CYS A 576 1.41 11.44 -1.69
CA CYS A 576 2.06 11.64 -2.98
C CYS A 576 2.10 13.11 -3.42
N VAL A 577 1.03 13.87 -3.14
CA VAL A 577 0.92 15.29 -3.48
C VAL A 577 1.81 16.13 -2.56
N ALA A 578 1.73 15.89 -1.24
CA ALA A 578 2.53 16.57 -0.23
C ALA A 578 4.04 16.29 -0.38
N GLY A 579 4.39 15.05 -0.77
CA GLY A 579 5.77 14.62 -0.92
C GLY A 579 6.41 14.93 -2.28
N CYS A 580 5.67 15.49 -3.24
CA CYS A 580 6.20 15.79 -4.57
C CYS A 580 7.15 17.01 -4.50
N PRO A 581 8.46 16.85 -4.79
CA PRO A 581 9.44 17.92 -4.63
C PRO A 581 9.24 19.08 -5.62
N THR A 582 8.61 18.82 -6.76
CA THR A 582 8.35 19.83 -7.81
C THR A 582 6.92 20.36 -7.80
N GLY A 583 6.06 19.87 -6.89
CA GLY A 583 4.65 20.27 -6.84
C GLY A 583 3.85 19.90 -8.09
N ALA A 584 4.26 18.83 -8.80
CA ALA A 584 3.65 18.41 -10.06
C ALA A 584 2.28 17.72 -9.93
N LEU A 585 1.85 17.38 -8.71
CA LEU A 585 0.62 16.61 -8.46
C LEU A 585 -0.41 17.43 -7.71
N SER A 586 -1.68 17.36 -8.12
CA SER A 586 -2.79 18.06 -7.46
C SER A 586 -4.05 17.19 -7.40
N PHE A 587 -4.83 17.34 -6.34
CA PHE A 587 -6.14 16.71 -6.23
C PHE A 587 -7.19 17.50 -6.99
N GLY A 588 -8.15 16.79 -7.57
CA GLY A 588 -9.31 17.40 -8.18
C GLY A 588 -10.30 16.39 -8.69
N ARG A 589 -11.20 16.86 -9.55
CA ARG A 589 -12.25 16.07 -10.18
C ARG A 589 -12.30 16.33 -11.67
N LEU A 590 -12.65 15.30 -12.42
CA LEU A 590 -13.02 15.40 -13.82
C LEU A 590 -14.51 15.75 -13.90
N ALA A 591 -14.84 16.89 -14.50
CA ALA A 591 -16.22 17.27 -14.79
C ALA A 591 -16.76 16.49 -16.01
N ALA A 592 -18.08 16.49 -16.21
CA ALA A 592 -18.72 15.75 -17.31
C ALA A 592 -18.27 16.23 -18.70
N ASN A 593 -17.85 17.49 -18.82
CA ASN A 593 -17.26 18.08 -20.03
C ASN A 593 -15.77 17.73 -20.22
N GLY A 594 -15.18 16.91 -19.35
CA GLY A 594 -13.77 16.53 -19.40
C GLY A 594 -12.81 17.53 -18.74
N GLU A 595 -13.29 18.66 -18.20
CA GLU A 595 -12.43 19.66 -17.57
C GLU A 595 -11.99 19.24 -16.16
N ALA A 596 -10.74 19.58 -15.82
CA ALA A 596 -10.18 19.35 -14.49
C ALA A 596 -10.56 20.47 -13.52
N LYS A 597 -11.34 20.14 -12.49
CA LYS A 597 -11.64 21.04 -11.37
C LYS A 597 -10.80 20.67 -10.15
N LEU A 598 -9.76 21.46 -9.89
CA LEU A 598 -8.86 21.23 -8.76
C LEU A 598 -9.57 21.46 -7.41
N ASP A 599 -9.14 20.72 -6.40
CA ASP A 599 -9.65 20.88 -5.04
C ASP A 599 -9.10 22.16 -4.40
N ARG A 600 -9.96 22.84 -3.62
CA ARG A 600 -9.59 24.08 -2.92
C ARG A 600 -8.71 23.85 -1.68
N LEU A 601 -8.76 22.66 -1.09
CA LEU A 601 -8.04 22.35 0.15
C LEU A 601 -6.57 21.99 -0.18
N PRO A 602 -5.59 22.81 0.22
CA PRO A 602 -4.20 22.59 -0.18
C PRO A 602 -3.62 21.32 0.44
N ALA A 603 -3.18 20.41 -0.42
CA ALA A 603 -2.58 19.13 -0.05
C ALA A 603 -1.03 19.16 -0.08
N SER A 604 -0.42 20.24 -0.57
CA SER A 604 1.03 20.47 -0.56
C SER A 604 1.34 21.88 -0.03
N LEU A 605 2.48 22.01 0.67
CA LEU A 605 2.97 23.32 1.11
C LEU A 605 3.35 24.23 -0.07
N LEU A 606 3.77 23.64 -1.19
CA LEU A 606 4.09 24.38 -2.42
C LEU A 606 2.84 25.06 -3.02
N HIS A 607 1.66 24.51 -2.78
CA HIS A 607 0.39 25.09 -3.24
C HIS A 607 -0.27 25.98 -2.18
N ALA A 608 0.08 25.81 -0.90
CA ALA A 608 -0.51 26.56 0.20
C ALA A 608 -0.05 28.03 0.26
N GLY A 609 1.08 28.38 -0.38
CA GLY A 609 1.59 29.75 -0.46
C GLY A 609 1.20 30.53 -1.72
N GLN A 610 0.32 29.97 -2.57
CA GLN A 610 -0.11 30.59 -3.83
C GLN A 610 -1.55 31.17 -3.77
N GLY A 611 -2.14 31.22 -2.57
CA GLY A 611 -3.54 31.60 -2.35
C GLY A 611 -3.68 32.87 -1.53
#